data_AF-V5GHB6-F1
#
_entry.id   AF-V5GHB6-F1
#
_cell.length_a   1.000
_cell.length_b   1.000
_cell.length_c   1.000
_cell.angle_alpha   90.00
_cell.angle_beta   90.00
_cell.angle_gamma   90.00
#
_symmetry.space_group_name_H-M   'P 1'
#
loop_
_entity.id
_entity.type
_entity.pdbx_description
1 polymer ?
#
loop_
_entity_poly.entity_id
_entity_poly.type
_entity_poly.pdbx_seq_one_letter_code
_entity_poly.pdbx_strand_id
1 'polypeptide(L)'
;NVNHQYVKHLIDKFVATGSLLNKKREVIGPVRNEAVEVAVLGHVQMDNKQSITTVSQASGVSRSSVHRILKKHKFHPFKMTLVQELHEDDFDRRNQFCEYFSEQLLLNPNLLYNTCFSDECTFMLNGEVNRHNCRYWSDTNPHLIREFGQAFWANILLDHFSSKVISMETPI
;
A
#
# COMPACT_ATOMS: atom_id res chain seq x y z
N ASN A 1 21.90 -43.99 20.96
CA ASN A 1 23.04 -44.22 20.03
C ASN A 1 23.59 -42.90 19.52
N VAL A 2 24.60 -42.37 20.20
CA VAL A 2 25.36 -41.22 19.71
C VAL A 2 26.38 -41.72 18.70
N ASN A 3 26.46 -41.10 17.52
CA ASN A 3 27.38 -41.52 16.46
C ASN A 3 28.84 -41.35 16.93
N HIS A 4 29.65 -42.41 16.85
CA HIS A 4 31.06 -42.41 17.26
C HIS A 4 31.90 -41.32 16.56
N GLN A 5 31.56 -40.97 15.31
CA GLN A 5 32.22 -39.90 14.56
C GLN A 5 31.96 -38.53 15.19
N TYR A 6 30.76 -38.31 15.71
CA TYR A 6 30.41 -37.06 16.38
C TYR A 6 31.17 -36.90 17.70
N VAL A 7 31.30 -37.98 18.47
CA VAL A 7 32.08 -37.99 19.71
C VAL A 7 33.56 -37.72 19.42
N LYS A 8 34.12 -38.36 18.40
CA LYS A 8 35.51 -38.11 17.97
C LYS A 8 35.72 -36.65 17.58
N HIS A 9 34.84 -36.08 16.77
CA HIS A 9 34.90 -34.66 16.39
C HIS A 9 34.81 -33.72 17.60
N LEU A 10 33.99 -34.04 18.62
CA LEU A 10 33.92 -33.24 19.84
C LEU A 10 35.23 -33.31 20.64
N ILE A 11 35.85 -34.49 20.76
CA ILE A 11 37.14 -34.65 21.42
C ILE A 11 38.22 -33.86 20.68
N ASP A 12 38.32 -34.00 19.36
CA ASP A 12 39.29 -33.28 18.54
C ASP A 12 39.10 -31.75 18.65
N LYS A 13 37.85 -31.28 18.65
CA LYS A 13 37.49 -29.87 18.89
C LYS A 13 37.92 -29.40 20.27
N PHE A 14 37.68 -30.20 21.32
CA PHE A 14 38.06 -29.86 22.68
C PHE A 14 39.57 -29.81 22.87
N VAL A 15 40.32 -30.77 22.32
CA VAL A 15 41.78 -30.79 22.36
C VAL A 15 42.37 -29.57 21.64
N ALA A 16 41.81 -29.20 20.50
CA ALA A 16 42.31 -28.08 19.71
C ALA A 16 41.98 -26.69 20.29
N THR A 17 40.80 -26.50 20.88
CA THR A 17 40.33 -25.16 21.31
C THR A 17 40.05 -25.02 22.81
N GLY A 18 40.16 -26.09 23.60
CA GLY A 18 39.82 -26.12 25.03
C GLY A 18 38.33 -25.90 25.33
N SER A 19 37.47 -25.91 24.29
CA SER A 19 36.06 -25.55 24.40
C SER A 19 35.22 -26.31 23.39
N LEU A 20 34.05 -26.79 23.84
CA LEU A 20 33.05 -27.41 22.98
C LEU A 20 32.07 -26.39 22.40
N LEU A 21 32.16 -25.11 22.78
CA LEU A 21 31.27 -24.06 22.27
C LEU A 21 31.39 -23.94 20.75
N ASN A 22 30.28 -23.69 20.08
CA ASN A 22 30.31 -23.43 18.64
C ASN A 22 31.10 -22.15 18.37
N LYS A 23 32.04 -22.22 17.42
CA LYS A 23 32.75 -21.02 16.97
C LYS A 23 31.70 -20.02 16.51
N LYS A 24 31.80 -18.78 16.99
CA LYS A 24 30.96 -17.69 16.50
C LYS A 24 31.21 -17.62 14.99
N ARG A 25 30.17 -17.86 14.20
CA ARG A 25 30.26 -17.74 12.75
C ARG A 25 30.57 -16.28 12.45
N GLU A 26 31.77 -16.02 11.92
CA GLU A 26 32.07 -14.74 11.29
C GLU A 26 31.25 -14.69 10.00
N VAL A 27 30.03 -14.16 10.12
CA VAL A 27 29.25 -13.83 8.95
C VAL A 27 29.92 -12.62 8.34
N ILE A 28 30.83 -12.87 7.39
CA ILE A 28 31.27 -11.85 6.46
C ILE A 28 30.00 -11.49 5.66
N GLY A 29 29.32 -10.43 6.10
CA GLY A 29 28.23 -9.85 5.32
C GLY A 29 28.78 -9.56 3.92
N PRO A 30 27.95 -9.65 2.86
CA PRO A 30 28.41 -9.34 1.51
C PRO A 30 29.14 -8.01 1.56
N VAL A 31 30.39 -8.01 1.12
CA VAL A 31 31.28 -6.84 1.07
C VAL A 31 30.41 -5.66 0.63
N ARG A 32 30.30 -4.64 1.50
CA ARG A 32 29.55 -3.40 1.26
C ARG A 32 30.12 -2.77 0.00
N ASN A 33 29.61 -3.15 -1.16
CA ASN A 33 29.97 -2.50 -2.40
C ASN A 33 29.15 -1.21 -2.45
N GLU A 34 29.71 -0.13 -1.91
CA GLU A 34 29.05 1.18 -1.84
C GLU A 34 28.59 1.64 -3.21
N ALA A 35 29.33 1.33 -4.28
CA ALA A 35 28.92 1.61 -5.65
C ALA A 35 27.60 0.92 -6.03
N VAL A 36 27.39 -0.32 -5.58
CA VAL A 36 26.14 -1.06 -5.80
C VAL A 36 24.99 -0.47 -4.98
N GLU A 37 25.26 -0.06 -3.73
CA GLU A 37 24.25 0.60 -2.91
C GLU A 37 23.81 1.92 -3.55
N VAL A 38 24.76 2.76 -3.99
CA VAL A 38 24.50 4.03 -4.67
C VAL A 38 23.73 3.81 -5.96
N ALA A 39 24.08 2.79 -6.76
CA ALA A 39 23.34 2.47 -7.97
C ALA A 39 21.88 2.10 -7.67
N VAL A 40 21.63 1.24 -6.67
CA VAL A 40 20.27 0.85 -6.27
C VAL A 40 19.46 2.04 -5.75
N LEU A 41 20.06 2.87 -4.90
CA LEU A 41 19.42 4.09 -4.40
C LEU A 41 19.14 5.09 -5.52
N GLY A 42 20.07 5.26 -6.46
CA GLY A 42 19.90 6.12 -7.63
C GLY A 42 18.70 5.72 -8.47
N HIS A 43 18.52 4.42 -8.75
CA HIS A 43 17.34 3.93 -9.49
C HIS A 43 16.02 4.27 -8.78
N VAL A 44 15.96 4.04 -7.46
CA VAL A 44 14.76 4.33 -6.67
C VAL A 44 14.50 5.84 -6.54
N GLN A 45 15.54 6.66 -6.51
CA GLN A 45 15.40 8.11 -6.46
C GLN A 45 14.89 8.68 -7.79
N MET A 46 15.31 8.10 -8.92
CA MET A 46 14.84 8.48 -10.25
C MET A 46 13.36 8.13 -10.46
N ASP A 47 12.94 6.94 -10.01
CA ASP A 47 11.55 6.51 -10.05
C ASP A 47 11.20 5.68 -8.81
N ASN A 48 10.56 6.34 -7.85
CA ASN A 48 10.23 5.74 -6.57
C ASN A 48 9.06 4.75 -6.65
N LYS A 49 8.31 4.70 -7.76
CA LYS A 49 7.14 3.83 -7.95
C LYS A 49 7.53 2.44 -8.46
N GLN A 50 8.81 2.23 -8.75
CA GLN A 50 9.29 0.96 -9.29
C GLN A 50 9.20 -0.18 -8.28
N SER A 51 8.90 -1.36 -8.82
CA SER A 51 8.96 -2.59 -8.03
C SER A 51 10.42 -2.98 -7.75
N ILE A 52 10.65 -3.65 -6.62
CA ILE A 52 11.97 -4.21 -6.28
C ILE A 52 12.49 -5.11 -7.41
N THR A 53 11.61 -5.81 -8.13
CA THR A 53 11.98 -6.65 -9.27
C THR A 53 12.56 -5.82 -10.42
N THR A 54 11.96 -4.68 -10.73
CA THR A 54 12.45 -3.77 -11.78
C THR A 54 13.82 -3.21 -11.41
N VAL A 55 13.97 -2.74 -10.18
CA VAL A 55 15.25 -2.23 -9.66
C VAL A 55 16.32 -3.32 -9.65
N SER A 56 15.94 -4.56 -9.31
CA SER A 56 16.82 -5.73 -9.34
C SER A 56 17.33 -6.04 -10.75
N GLN A 57 16.45 -5.98 -11.76
CA GLN A 57 16.82 -6.18 -13.16
C GLN A 57 17.72 -5.05 -13.68
N ALA A 58 17.42 -3.80 -13.34
CA ALA A 58 18.18 -2.64 -13.79
C ALA A 58 19.59 -2.56 -13.15
N SER A 59 19.71 -2.91 -11.86
CA SER A 59 20.97 -2.86 -11.12
C SER A 59 21.81 -4.15 -11.20
N GLY A 60 21.26 -5.25 -11.71
CA GLY A 60 21.90 -6.58 -11.69
C GLY A 60 22.03 -7.19 -10.29
N VAL A 61 21.37 -6.60 -9.27
CA VAL A 61 21.43 -7.03 -7.88
C VAL A 61 20.24 -7.95 -7.57
N SER A 62 20.43 -8.99 -6.75
CA SER A 62 19.32 -9.85 -6.36
C SER A 62 18.25 -9.08 -5.56
N ARG A 63 16.96 -9.42 -5.77
CA ARG A 63 15.81 -8.80 -5.09
C ARG A 63 15.97 -8.70 -3.57
N SER A 64 16.47 -9.77 -2.92
CA SER A 64 16.70 -9.79 -1.47
C SER A 64 17.77 -8.78 -1.03
N SER A 65 18.79 -8.58 -1.85
CA SER A 65 19.85 -7.60 -1.58
C SER A 65 19.36 -6.18 -1.79
N VAL A 66 18.59 -5.91 -2.85
CA VAL A 66 17.90 -4.62 -3.06
C VAL A 66 17.02 -4.28 -1.85
N HIS A 67 16.20 -5.23 -1.40
CA HIS A 67 15.36 -5.01 -0.23
C HIS A 67 16.17 -4.71 1.04
N ARG A 68 17.28 -5.41 1.26
CA ARG A 68 18.18 -5.16 2.40
C ARG A 68 18.86 -3.78 2.31
N ILE A 69 19.26 -3.35 1.12
CA ILE A 69 19.85 -2.02 0.88
C ILE A 69 18.82 -0.94 1.21
N LEU A 70 17.59 -1.06 0.69
CA LEU A 70 16.51 -0.11 0.98
C LEU A 70 16.23 -0.03 2.49
N LYS A 71 16.15 -1.16 3.19
CA LYS A 71 15.98 -1.20 4.65
C LYS A 71 17.13 -0.56 5.41
N LYS A 72 18.38 -0.76 4.96
CA LYS A 72 19.58 -0.16 5.57
C LYS A 72 19.49 1.37 5.52
N HIS A 73 19.05 1.91 4.38
CA HIS A 73 18.89 3.35 4.13
C HIS A 73 17.53 3.91 4.54
N LYS A 74 16.75 3.17 5.34
CA LYS A 74 15.44 3.61 5.87
C LYS A 74 14.38 3.89 4.81
N PHE A 75 14.51 3.32 3.61
CA PHE A 75 13.44 3.38 2.63
C PHE A 75 12.29 2.44 3.03
N HIS A 76 11.08 2.98 3.00
CA HIS A 76 9.85 2.30 3.33
C HIS A 76 8.90 2.30 2.12
N PRO A 77 8.18 1.19 1.88
CA PRO A 77 7.12 1.18 0.89
C PRO A 77 5.88 1.83 1.50
N PHE A 78 5.48 2.97 0.95
CA PHE A 78 4.26 3.65 1.31
C PHE A 78 3.17 3.35 0.27
N LYS A 79 1.91 3.40 0.72
CA LYS A 79 0.75 3.24 -0.16
C LYS A 79 0.27 4.61 -0.62
N MET A 80 -0.10 4.71 -1.89
CA MET A 80 -0.78 5.88 -2.42
C MET A 80 -2.19 5.99 -1.84
N THR A 81 -2.58 7.20 -1.42
CA THR A 81 -3.95 7.49 -1.00
C THR A 81 -4.75 7.89 -2.24
N LEU A 82 -5.86 7.22 -2.47
CA LEU A 82 -6.83 7.63 -3.47
C LEU A 82 -7.87 8.50 -2.78
N VAL A 83 -8.05 9.73 -3.24
CA VAL A 83 -9.08 10.63 -2.75
C VAL A 83 -10.07 10.92 -3.88
N GLN A 84 -11.33 11.14 -3.51
CA GLN A 84 -12.31 11.68 -4.44
C GLN A 84 -12.00 13.17 -4.63
N GLU A 85 -12.04 13.63 -5.88
CA GLU A 85 -12.01 15.06 -6.18
C GLU A 85 -13.28 15.71 -5.60
N LEU A 86 -13.08 16.72 -4.75
CA LEU A 86 -14.16 17.49 -4.13
C LEU A 86 -14.21 18.88 -4.79
N HIS A 87 -15.39 19.28 -5.22
CA HIS A 87 -15.64 20.66 -5.65
C HIS A 87 -15.93 21.56 -4.44
N GLU A 88 -15.73 22.87 -4.59
CA GLU A 88 -15.98 23.85 -3.52
C GLU A 88 -17.41 23.77 -2.98
N ASP A 89 -18.39 23.54 -3.87
CA ASP A 89 -19.81 23.38 -3.52
C ASP A 89 -20.14 22.07 -2.77
N ASP A 90 -19.28 21.04 -2.86
CA ASP A 90 -19.59 19.72 -2.31
C ASP A 90 -19.70 19.78 -0.79
N PHE A 91 -18.95 20.68 -0.14
CA PHE A 91 -19.03 20.85 1.30
C PHE A 91 -20.43 21.31 1.73
N ASP A 92 -20.95 22.35 1.09
CA ASP A 92 -22.27 22.90 1.41
C ASP A 92 -23.38 21.91 1.08
N ARG A 93 -23.30 21.22 -0.07
CA ARG A 93 -24.28 20.18 -0.45
C ARG A 93 -24.30 19.02 0.53
N ARG A 94 -23.13 18.56 0.99
CA ARG A 94 -23.03 17.50 2.02
C ARG A 94 -23.62 17.95 3.34
N ASN A 95 -23.36 19.19 3.76
CA ASN A 95 -23.90 19.70 5.01
C ASN A 95 -25.43 19.85 4.95
N GLN A 96 -25.96 20.40 3.86
CA GLN A 96 -27.40 20.51 3.62
C GLN A 96 -28.09 19.14 3.61
N PHE A 97 -27.47 18.13 2.98
CA PHE A 97 -27.98 16.77 3.00
C PHE A 97 -28.02 16.21 4.42
N CYS A 98 -26.96 16.40 5.22
CA CYS A 98 -26.93 15.94 6.61
C CYS A 98 -28.02 16.61 7.46
N GLU A 99 -28.25 17.91 7.30
CA GLU A 99 -29.30 18.65 8.01
C GLU A 99 -30.69 18.11 7.62
N TYR A 100 -30.95 18.04 6.30
CA TYR A 100 -32.20 17.49 5.78
C TYR A 100 -32.46 16.06 6.26
N PHE A 101 -31.49 15.17 6.12
CA PHE A 101 -31.64 13.77 6.51
C PHE A 101 -31.87 13.64 8.03
N SER A 102 -31.24 14.49 8.83
CA SER A 102 -31.47 14.55 10.28
C SER A 102 -32.90 14.96 10.62
N GLU A 103 -33.45 15.97 9.94
CA GLU A 103 -34.85 16.37 10.11
C GLU A 103 -35.81 15.25 9.70
N GLN A 104 -35.54 14.55 8.59
CA GLN A 104 -36.37 13.43 8.15
C GLN A 104 -36.34 12.25 9.15
N LEU A 105 -35.19 12.00 9.79
CA LEU A 105 -35.08 10.98 10.84
C LEU A 105 -35.90 11.34 12.10
N LEU A 106 -36.01 12.62 12.45
CA LEU A 106 -36.86 13.06 13.56
C LEU A 106 -38.35 12.86 13.24
N LEU A 107 -38.76 13.11 12.00
CA LEU A 107 -40.14 12.92 11.55
C LEU A 107 -40.50 11.44 11.37
N ASN A 108 -39.54 10.61 10.94
CA ASN A 108 -39.71 9.18 10.76
C ASN A 108 -38.49 8.40 11.28
N PRO A 109 -38.54 7.92 12.54
CA PRO A 109 -37.45 7.14 13.14
C PRO A 109 -37.13 5.83 12.41
N ASN A 110 -38.06 5.30 11.60
CA ASN A 110 -37.86 4.06 10.85
C ASN A 110 -37.16 4.27 9.50
N LEU A 111 -36.91 5.53 9.10
CA LEU A 111 -36.29 5.86 7.81
C LEU A 111 -34.96 5.14 7.62
N LEU A 112 -34.11 5.10 8.65
CA LEU A 112 -32.80 4.44 8.58
C LEU A 112 -32.93 2.94 8.32
N TYR A 113 -33.88 2.27 8.99
CA TYR A 113 -34.11 0.83 8.84
C TYR A 113 -34.68 0.46 7.47
N ASN A 114 -35.38 1.40 6.82
CA ASN A 114 -35.98 1.23 5.50
C ASN A 114 -35.09 1.74 4.36
N THR A 115 -33.91 2.29 4.68
CA THR A 115 -32.96 2.81 3.68
C THR A 115 -31.85 1.81 3.46
N CYS A 116 -31.60 1.46 2.19
CA CYS A 116 -30.46 0.66 1.79
C CYS A 116 -29.47 1.53 1.02
N PHE A 117 -28.21 1.50 1.42
CA PHE A 117 -27.13 2.13 0.68
C PHE A 117 -26.44 1.09 -0.19
N SER A 118 -26.27 1.42 -1.47
CA SER A 118 -25.41 0.67 -2.37
C SER A 118 -24.28 1.58 -2.85
N ASP A 119 -23.11 1.01 -3.10
CA ASP A 119 -21.99 1.69 -3.72
C ASP A 119 -21.76 1.16 -5.13
N GLU A 120 -21.39 2.04 -6.04
CA GLU A 120 -20.92 1.65 -7.37
C GLU A 120 -19.39 1.65 -7.36
N CYS A 121 -18.81 0.51 -7.71
CA CYS A 121 -17.36 0.39 -7.90
C CYS A 121 -17.05 0.34 -9.39
N THR A 122 -16.29 1.33 -9.87
CA THR A 122 -15.85 1.36 -11.27
C THR A 122 -14.59 0.51 -11.43
N PHE A 123 -14.69 -0.55 -12.24
CA PHE A 123 -13.53 -1.36 -12.64
C PHE A 123 -13.06 -0.95 -14.03
N MET A 124 -11.88 -0.36 -14.11
CA MET A 124 -11.28 0.06 -15.38
C MET A 124 -10.59 -1.14 -16.06
N LEU A 125 -11.01 -1.51 -17.28
CA LEU A 125 -10.41 -2.61 -18.05
C LEU A 125 -9.06 -2.25 -18.71
N ASN A 126 -8.71 -0.96 -18.73
CA ASN A 126 -7.53 -0.42 -19.39
C ASN A 126 -6.23 -0.54 -18.56
N GLY A 127 -6.27 -1.24 -17.41
CA GLY A 127 -5.10 -1.45 -16.57
C GLY A 127 -4.72 -0.23 -15.73
N GLU A 128 -5.64 0.73 -15.54
CA GLU A 128 -5.44 1.79 -14.57
C GLU A 128 -5.06 1.24 -13.20
N VAL A 129 -4.22 2.02 -12.52
CA VAL A 129 -3.38 1.51 -11.45
C VAL A 129 -4.22 0.96 -10.30
N ASN A 130 -4.20 -0.36 -10.13
CA ASN A 130 -4.73 -1.00 -8.94
C ASN A 130 -4.01 -0.41 -7.71
N ARG A 131 -4.75 0.34 -6.87
CA ARG A 131 -4.25 0.99 -5.64
C ARG A 131 -3.43 0.04 -4.77
N HIS A 132 -3.76 -1.25 -4.75
CA HIS A 132 -3.03 -2.25 -3.95
C HIS A 132 -1.60 -2.49 -4.43
N ASN A 133 -1.35 -2.31 -5.74
CA ASN A 133 -0.04 -2.45 -6.37
C ASN A 133 0.71 -1.11 -6.46
N CYS A 134 0.05 0.00 -6.12
CA CYS A 134 0.59 1.34 -6.18
C CYS A 134 1.37 1.65 -4.88
N ARG A 135 2.64 1.27 -4.86
CA ARG A 135 3.55 1.58 -3.75
C ARG A 135 4.75 2.35 -4.26
N TYR A 136 5.22 3.25 -3.42
CA TYR A 136 6.45 3.99 -3.70
C TYR A 136 7.42 3.86 -2.52
N TRP A 137 8.71 3.88 -2.83
CA TRP A 137 9.78 3.75 -1.86
C TRP A 137 10.35 5.12 -1.53
N SER A 138 10.28 5.53 -0.26
CA SER A 138 10.93 6.76 0.19
C SER A 138 11.39 6.59 1.63
N ASP A 139 12.37 7.37 2.04
CA ASP A 139 12.83 7.50 3.41
C ASP A 139 11.86 8.33 4.28
N THR A 140 11.13 9.25 3.65
CA THR A 140 10.09 10.10 4.29
C THR A 140 8.74 9.84 3.63
N ASN A 141 7.63 10.00 4.35
CA ASN A 141 6.31 9.88 3.73
C ASN A 141 6.02 11.14 2.87
N PRO A 142 5.93 11.04 1.54
CA PRO A 142 5.61 12.14 0.65
C PRO A 142 4.10 12.44 0.59
N HIS A 143 3.26 11.70 1.32
CA HIS A 143 1.81 11.89 1.36
C HIS A 143 1.19 11.95 -0.04
N LEU A 144 1.64 11.07 -0.94
CA LEU A 144 1.17 11.07 -2.32
C LEU A 144 -0.32 10.73 -2.39
N ILE A 145 -1.07 11.71 -2.87
CA ILE A 145 -2.50 11.65 -3.12
C ILE A 145 -2.70 11.61 -4.64
N ARG A 146 -3.59 10.73 -5.08
CA ARG A 146 -4.10 10.74 -6.46
C ARG A 146 -5.60 10.97 -6.39
N GLU A 147 -6.05 11.97 -7.11
CA GLU A 147 -7.47 12.21 -7.35
C GLU A 147 -7.97 11.19 -8.37
N PHE A 148 -9.10 10.58 -8.08
CA PHE A 148 -9.83 9.78 -9.06
C PHE A 148 -10.96 10.64 -9.62
N GLY A 149 -10.96 10.86 -10.93
CA GLY A 149 -12.05 11.53 -11.61
C GLY A 149 -13.34 10.74 -11.36
N GLN A 150 -14.41 11.44 -11.00
CA GLN A 150 -15.71 10.82 -10.77
C GLN A 150 -16.12 10.07 -12.05
N ALA A 151 -16.31 8.75 -11.97
CA ALA A 151 -17.05 8.05 -13.00
C ALA A 151 -18.43 8.71 -13.05
N PHE A 152 -18.80 9.21 -14.24
CA PHE A 152 -20.06 9.88 -14.50
C PHE A 152 -21.22 9.08 -13.88
N TRP A 153 -21.94 9.71 -12.95
CA TRP A 153 -23.16 9.18 -12.35
C TRP A 153 -24.24 9.07 -13.43
N ALA A 154 -24.25 7.97 -14.18
CA ALA A 154 -25.32 7.61 -15.07
C ALA A 154 -26.23 6.59 -14.37
N ASN A 155 -27.21 7.12 -13.62
CA ASN A 155 -28.51 6.53 -13.28
C ASN A 155 -28.56 5.07 -12.79
N ILE A 156 -28.71 4.88 -11.47
CA ILE A 156 -29.60 3.84 -10.91
C ILE A 156 -30.38 4.41 -9.72
N LEU A 157 -31.50 5.08 -10.02
CA LEU A 157 -32.64 5.21 -9.12
C LEU A 157 -33.92 4.87 -9.90
N LEU A 158 -34.05 3.61 -10.33
CA LEU A 158 -35.31 3.06 -10.80
C LEU A 158 -35.53 1.70 -10.16
N ASP A 159 -36.11 1.70 -8.95
CA ASP A 159 -37.34 0.98 -8.61
C ASP A 159 -37.56 0.97 -7.09
N HIS A 160 -38.23 2.01 -6.56
CA HIS A 160 -39.38 1.87 -5.62
C HIS A 160 -39.97 3.18 -5.07
N PHE A 161 -39.52 4.36 -5.49
CA PHE A 161 -40.13 5.64 -5.06
C PHE A 161 -40.93 6.30 -6.19
N SER A 162 -41.98 5.63 -6.64
CA SER A 162 -43.08 6.34 -7.31
C SER A 162 -43.78 7.22 -6.27
N SER A 163 -43.42 8.51 -6.24
CA SER A 163 -44.17 9.68 -5.72
C SER A 163 -43.32 10.66 -4.88
N LYS A 164 -42.15 11.08 -5.37
CA LYS A 164 -41.57 12.44 -5.19
C LYS A 164 -40.16 12.46 -5.78
N VAL A 165 -40.09 12.76 -7.07
CA VAL A 165 -38.85 13.11 -7.74
C VAL A 165 -38.55 14.55 -7.37
N ILE A 166 -37.53 14.78 -6.53
CA ILE A 166 -36.85 16.08 -6.46
C ILE A 166 -35.60 15.91 -7.31
N SER A 167 -35.74 16.17 -8.62
CA SER A 167 -34.59 16.44 -9.49
C SER A 167 -34.09 17.83 -9.15
N MET A 168 -32.89 17.93 -8.57
CA MET A 168 -32.09 19.15 -8.68
C MET A 168 -31.26 19.04 -9.95
N GLU A 169 -31.87 19.41 -11.07
CA GLU A 169 -31.13 19.67 -12.31
C GLU A 169 -30.27 20.92 -12.11
N THR A 170 -28.98 20.82 -12.39
CA THR A 170 -28.08 21.95 -12.56
C THR A 170 -28.48 22.71 -13.84
N PRO A 171 -28.85 24.02 -13.77
CA PRO A 171 -28.99 24.81 -14.99
C PRO A 171 -27.60 25.14 -15.53
N ILE A 172 -27.45 25.01 -16.85
CA ILE A 172 -26.31 25.49 -17.65
C ILE A 172 -26.23 27.02 -17.55
#